data_AF-A0A3B9RRL3-F1
#
_entry.id   AF-A0A3B9RRL3-F1
#
_cell.length_a   1.000
_cell.length_b   1.000
_cell.length_c   1.000
_cell.angle_alpha   90.00
_cell.angle_beta   90.00
_cell.angle_gamma   90.00
#
_symmetry.space_group_name_H-M   'P 1'
#
loop_
_entity.id
_entity.type
_entity.pdbx_description
1 polymer ?
#
loop_
_entity_poly.entity_id
_entity_poly.type
_entity_poly.pdbx_seq_one_letter_code
_entity_poly.pdbx_strand_id
1 'polypeptide(L)'
;GLGPSVLYVPATKTNDGAYYVLKDNEKNASEITFTDALMESPLYLQLGLGLEIGKVGLRVRYLFESDSTMGNFIETRSSMDLFQLTSGSLSLALSLKMF
;
A
#
# COMPACT_ATOMS: atom_id res chain seq x y z
N GLY A 1 1.50 -12.98 8.10
CA GLY A 1 1.68 -13.96 7.02
C GLY A 1 2.35 -13.28 5.85
N LEU A 2 3.04 -14.04 5.00
CA LEU A 2 3.53 -13.58 3.71
C LEU A 2 2.39 -13.71 2.69
N GLY A 3 2.03 -12.64 2.02
CA GLY A 3 0.97 -12.62 1.01
C GLY A 3 0.71 -11.20 0.53
N PRO A 4 0.17 -11.02 -0.69
CA PRO A 4 -0.20 -9.71 -1.19
C PRO A 4 -1.28 -9.11 -0.29
N SER A 5 -1.10 -7.87 0.14
CA SER A 5 -2.07 -7.12 0.94
C SER A 5 -2.39 -5.80 0.26
N VAL A 6 -3.67 -5.52 0.06
CA VAL A 6 -4.13 -4.22 -0.41
C VAL A 6 -4.27 -3.31 0.81
N LEU A 7 -3.56 -2.18 0.81
CA LEU A 7 -3.69 -1.14 1.83
C LEU A 7 -4.40 0.06 1.19
N TYR A 8 -5.64 0.29 1.61
CA TYR A 8 -6.32 1.54 1.31
C TYR A 8 -5.89 2.59 2.33
N VAL A 9 -5.29 3.68 1.87
CA VAL A 9 -4.94 4.84 2.71
C VAL A 9 -5.98 5.92 2.42
N PRO A 10 -6.98 6.12 3.30
CA PRO A 10 -7.88 7.26 3.16
C PRO A 10 -7.09 8.52 3.42
N ALA A 11 -6.84 9.29 2.37
CA ALA A 11 -6.31 10.62 2.51
C ALA A 11 -7.49 11.60 2.58
N THR A 12 -7.50 12.46 3.58
CA THR A 12 -8.59 13.43 3.80
C THR A 12 -8.12 14.80 3.32
N LYS A 13 -8.59 15.20 2.13
CA LYS A 13 -8.60 16.61 1.76
C LYS A 13 -9.81 17.25 2.40
N THR A 14 -9.60 18.40 3.01
CA THR A 14 -10.48 19.00 4.02
C THR A 14 -11.86 19.41 3.50
N ASN A 15 -12.23 19.17 2.23
CA ASN A 15 -13.54 19.56 1.68
C ASN A 15 -14.11 18.74 0.48
N ASP A 16 -13.44 17.72 -0.11
CA ASP A 16 -13.83 17.20 -1.45
C ASP A 16 -14.08 15.67 -1.56
N GLY A 17 -14.69 15.07 -0.55
CA GLY A 17 -15.13 13.66 -0.63
C GLY A 17 -13.99 12.64 -0.74
N ALA A 18 -14.32 11.42 -1.17
CA ALA A 18 -13.34 10.34 -1.33
C ALA A 18 -12.57 10.48 -2.66
N TYR A 19 -11.26 10.23 -2.62
CA TYR A 19 -10.40 10.22 -3.79
C TYR A 19 -9.42 9.05 -3.77
N TYR A 20 -8.92 8.70 -4.95
CA TYR A 20 -7.88 7.71 -5.13
C TYR A 20 -6.56 8.41 -5.42
N VAL A 21 -5.49 7.96 -4.77
CA VAL A 21 -4.12 8.34 -5.11
C VAL A 21 -3.61 7.34 -6.13
N LEU A 22 -3.41 7.80 -7.36
CA LEU A 22 -2.89 7.03 -8.48
C LEU A 22 -1.41 7.40 -8.69
N LYS A 23 -0.70 6.63 -9.52
CA LYS A 23 0.75 6.82 -9.70
C LYS A 23 1.12 8.25 -10.10
N ASP A 24 0.39 8.82 -11.05
CA ASP A 24 0.74 10.12 -11.65
C ASP A 24 -0.17 11.27 -11.18
N ASN A 25 -1.31 10.97 -10.54
CA ASN A 25 -2.29 11.97 -10.13
C ASN A 25 -3.24 11.47 -9.02
N GLU A 26 -4.07 12.37 -8.52
CA GLU A 26 -5.22 12.02 -7.68
C GLU A 26 -6.49 12.17 -8.52
N LYS A 27 -7.45 11.23 -8.37
CA LYS A 27 -8.77 11.30 -9.03
C LYS A 27 -9.88 11.21 -8.00
N ASN A 28 -10.96 11.97 -8.20
CA ASN A 28 -12.13 11.83 -7.36
C ASN A 28 -12.75 10.44 -7.56
N ALA A 29 -13.23 9.81 -6.48
CA ALA A 29 -13.85 8.49 -6.56
C ALA A 29 -15.11 8.45 -7.45
N SER A 30 -15.70 9.61 -7.76
CA SER A 30 -16.85 9.74 -8.67
C SER A 30 -16.44 9.76 -10.16
N GLU A 31 -15.16 9.97 -10.47
CA GLU A 31 -14.65 10.16 -11.84
C GLU A 31 -14.04 8.89 -12.44
N ILE A 32 -13.80 7.86 -11.61
CA ILE A 32 -13.13 6.61 -12.01
C ILE A 32 -13.81 5.42 -11.33
N THR A 33 -13.87 4.28 -12.02
CA THR A 33 -14.37 3.05 -11.38
C THR A 33 -13.35 2.51 -10.39
N PHE A 34 -13.81 1.80 -9.36
CA PHE A 34 -12.89 1.17 -8.40
C PHE A 34 -11.90 0.22 -9.07
N THR A 35 -12.34 -0.52 -10.09
CA THR A 35 -11.48 -1.47 -10.82
C THR A 35 -10.38 -0.73 -11.57
N ASP A 36 -10.71 0.36 -12.27
CA ASP A 36 -9.71 1.15 -13.01
C ASP A 36 -8.74 1.83 -12.04
N ALA A 37 -9.25 2.35 -10.92
CA ALA A 37 -8.43 2.90 -9.86
C ALA A 37 -7.46 1.86 -9.29
N LEU A 38 -7.90 0.62 -9.08
CA LEU A 38 -7.03 -0.48 -8.64
C LEU A 38 -5.91 -0.77 -9.65
N MET A 39 -6.22 -0.71 -10.96
CA MET A 39 -5.26 -0.99 -12.02
C MET A 39 -4.23 0.14 -12.20
N GLU A 40 -4.64 1.39 -11.99
CA GLU A 40 -3.80 2.60 -12.04
C GLU A 40 -3.06 2.90 -10.71
N SER A 41 -3.43 2.23 -9.61
CA SER A 41 -2.83 2.45 -8.30
C SER A 41 -1.36 1.99 -8.25
N PRO A 42 -0.48 2.75 -7.56
CA PRO A 42 0.89 2.34 -7.36
C PRO A 42 0.98 1.10 -6.47
N LEU A 43 1.91 0.21 -6.80
CA LEU A 43 2.19 -0.98 -6.02
C LEU A 43 3.22 -0.67 -4.93
N TYR A 44 3.01 -1.26 -3.75
CA TYR A 44 3.89 -1.09 -2.61
C TYR A 44 4.46 -2.42 -2.16
N LEU A 45 5.79 -2.47 -1.98
CA LEU A 45 6.47 -3.58 -1.36
C LEU A 45 6.55 -3.36 0.14
N GLN A 46 5.89 -4.23 0.91
CA GLN A 46 5.95 -4.18 2.37
C GLN A 46 6.91 -5.23 2.92
N LEU A 47 7.97 -4.79 3.58
CA LEU A 47 8.81 -5.64 4.43
C LEU A 47 8.41 -5.42 5.89
N GLY A 48 8.33 -6.46 6.69
CA GLY A 48 7.98 -6.30 8.09
C GLY A 48 8.54 -7.38 8.98
N LEU A 49 8.94 -6.96 10.19
CA LEU A 49 9.33 -7.84 11.28
C LEU A 49 8.29 -7.71 12.38
N GLY A 50 7.72 -8.86 12.79
CA GLY A 50 6.82 -8.96 13.92
C GLY A 50 7.46 -9.78 15.01
N LEU A 51 7.49 -9.24 16.23
CA LEU A 51 7.89 -9.95 17.43
C LEU A 51 6.71 -9.99 18.38
N GLU A 52 6.38 -11.17 18.90
CA GLU A 52 5.38 -11.33 19.94
C GLU A 52 6.06 -11.90 21.20
N ILE A 53 5.97 -11.16 22.31
CA ILE A 53 6.48 -11.57 23.62
C ILE A 53 5.28 -11.59 24.58
N GLY A 54 4.75 -12.78 24.86
CA GLY A 54 3.60 -12.95 25.73
C GLY A 54 2.36 -12.21 25.21
N LYS A 55 1.90 -11.20 25.96
CA LYS A 55 0.75 -10.35 25.59
C LYS A 55 1.14 -9.10 24.79
N VAL A 56 2.42 -8.90 24.51
CA VAL A 56 2.91 -7.70 23.81
C VAL A 56 3.40 -8.12 22.43
N GLY A 57 2.89 -7.46 21.39
CA GLY A 57 3.37 -7.57 20.02
C GLY A 57 4.00 -6.27 19.56
N LEU A 58 5.18 -6.35 18.95
CA LEU A 58 5.84 -5.26 18.25
C LEU A 58 5.89 -5.61 16.76
N ARG A 59 5.48 -4.67 15.90
CA ARG A 59 5.60 -4.83 14.45
C ARG A 59 6.30 -3.60 13.86
N VAL A 60 7.43 -3.84 13.23
CA VAL A 60 8.13 -2.87 12.39
C VAL A 60 7.79 -3.20 10.95
N ARG A 61 7.35 -2.21 10.17
CA ARG A 61 7.04 -2.37 8.74
C ARG A 61 7.71 -1.26 7.97
N TYR A 62 8.32 -1.61 6.85
CA TYR A 62 8.82 -0.68 5.86
C TYR A 62 8.02 -0.89 4.58
N LEU A 63 7.48 0.20 4.05
CA LEU A 63 6.70 0.23 2.83
C LEU A 63 7.53 0.95 1.77
N PHE A 64 7.87 0.28 0.69
CA PHE A 64 8.53 0.89 -0.45
C PHE A 64 7.51 1.09 -1.56
N GLU A 65 7.41 2.31 -2.06
CA GLU A 65 6.62 2.62 -3.25
C GLU A 65 7.39 2.19 -4.49
N SER A 66 6.72 1.45 -5.37
CA SER A 66 7.26 1.06 -6.68
C SER A 66 6.69 1.97 -7.76
N ASP A 67 7.49 2.22 -8.81
CA ASP A 67 7.01 2.86 -10.05
C ASP A 67 6.05 1.96 -10.86
N SER A 68 5.71 0.76 -10.39
CA SER A 68 4.79 -0.16 -11.08
C SER A 68 3.34 -0.02 -10.58
N THR A 69 2.39 -0.22 -11.48
CA THR A 69 0.95 -0.33 -11.17
C THR A 69 0.46 -1.78 -11.31
N MET A 70 -0.72 -2.11 -10.79
CA MET A 70 -1.29 -3.45 -10.92
C MET A 70 -1.51 -3.85 -12.38
N GLY A 71 -1.95 -2.92 -13.24
CA GLY A 71 -2.09 -3.17 -14.67
C GLY A 71 -0.76 -3.55 -15.32
N ASN A 72 0.30 -2.77 -15.07
CA ASN A 72 1.62 -3.04 -15.62
C ASN A 72 2.18 -4.39 -15.16
N PHE A 73 2.02 -4.73 -13.87
CA PHE A 73 2.50 -6.00 -13.32
C PHE A 73 1.84 -7.22 -13.97
N ILE A 74 0.53 -7.15 -14.24
CA ILE A 74 -0.22 -8.22 -14.90
C ILE A 74 0.23 -8.39 -16.35
N GLU A 75 0.49 -7.27 -17.05
CA GLU A 75 0.88 -7.27 -18.46
C GLU A 75 2.33 -7.69 -18.70
N THR A 76 3.30 -7.14 -17.97
CA THR A 76 4.72 -7.40 -18.23
C THR A 76 5.20 -8.75 -17.67
N ARG A 77 4.48 -9.34 -16.71
CA ARG A 77 4.87 -10.58 -15.98
C ARG A 77 6.29 -10.53 -15.38
N SER A 78 6.92 -9.37 -15.31
CA SER A 78 8.27 -9.19 -14.80
C SER A 78 8.19 -8.77 -13.34
N SER A 79 8.48 -9.71 -12.44
CA SER A 79 8.53 -9.43 -10.99
C SER A 79 9.65 -8.47 -10.60
N MET A 80 10.63 -8.22 -11.48
CA MET A 80 11.73 -7.28 -11.22
C MET A 80 11.28 -5.82 -11.24
N ASP A 81 10.21 -5.48 -11.98
CA ASP A 81 9.73 -4.10 -12.10
C ASP A 81 9.11 -3.57 -10.79
N LEU A 82 8.68 -4.49 -9.91
CA LEU A 82 8.23 -4.16 -8.54
C LEU A 82 9.37 -3.63 -7.66
N PHE A 83 10.62 -3.94 -7.98
CA PHE A 83 11.79 -3.53 -7.21
C PHE A 83 12.42 -2.22 -7.71
N GLN A 84 11.81 -1.56 -8.70
CA GLN A 84 12.13 -0.18 -9.04
C GLN A 84 11.44 0.72 -8.01
N LEU A 85 12.15 1.04 -6.93
CA LEU A 85 11.64 1.71 -5.75
C LEU A 85 11.88 3.23 -5.81
N THR A 86 10.83 4.01 -5.62
CA THR A 86 10.85 5.47 -5.77
C THR A 86 10.90 6.18 -4.42
N SER A 87 10.19 5.64 -3.43
CA SER A 87 10.08 6.23 -2.09
C SER A 87 9.89 5.15 -1.01
N GLY A 88 10.08 5.50 0.26
CA GLY A 88 9.98 4.57 1.37
C GLY A 88 9.38 5.20 2.63
N SER A 89 8.53 4.45 3.32
CA SER A 89 7.88 4.86 4.57
C SER A 89 8.04 3.79 5.66
N LEU A 90 8.42 4.21 6.86
CA LEU A 90 8.58 3.34 8.04
C LEU A 90 7.37 3.47 8.95
N SER A 91 6.73 2.34 9.26
CA SER A 91 5.61 2.23 10.20
C SER A 91 5.99 1.37 11.40
N LEU A 92 5.75 1.88 12.60
CA LEU A 92 5.90 1.15 13.86
C LEU A 92 4.53 0.95 14.50
N ALA A 93 4.16 -0.31 14.79
CA ALA A 93 2.91 -0.64 15.46
C ALA A 93 3.18 -1.48 16.71
N LEU A 94 2.59 -1.06 17.83
CA LEU A 94 2.57 -1.81 19.08
C LEU A 94 1.17 -2.37 19.30
N SER A 95 1.05 -3.66 19.57
CA SER A 95 -0.22 -4.32 19.88
C SER A 95 -0.17 -4.92 21.28
N LEU A 96 -1.17 -4.63 22.11
CA LEU A 96 -1.39 -5.37 23.35
C LEU A 96 -2.51 -6.37 23.15
N LYS A 97 -2.21 -7.65 23.39
CA LYS A 97 -3.21 -8.72 23.46
C LYS A 97 -3.87 -8.66 24.83
N MET A 98 -5.00 -7.96 24.88
CA MET A 98 -5.93 -8.08 26.00
C MET A 98 -6.74 -9.35 25.76
N PHE A 99 -6.69 -10.27 26.73
CA PHE A 99 -7.31 -11.61 26.76
C PHE A 99 -6.49 -12.74 26.11
#